data_AF-A0A2D4VHZ1-F1
#
_entry.id   AF-A0A2D4VHZ1-F1
#
_cell.length_a   1.000
_cell.length_b   1.000
_cell.length_c   1.000
_cell.angle_alpha   90.00
_cell.angle_beta   90.00
_cell.angle_gamma   90.00
#
_symmetry.space_group_name_H-M   'P 1'
#
loop_
_entity.id
_entity.type
_entity.pdbx_description
1 polymer ?
#
loop_
_entity_poly.entity_id
_entity_poly.type
_entity_poly.pdbx_seq_one_letter_code
_entity_poly.pdbx_strand_id
1 'polypeptide(L)'
;MRVKPQFIGLAGLMAVMVIGAAAFVGYNSADAQKVSDRSSALAMTAASGAGQQAQPATTASVYGFRSAEFGDDEKAIRAAIKKDFGIGQDKILVRDNLATGTRALVIRTENLLPDTGAARIGYIIGYKSKGLTQVNIIWGTPVSAQAKGMQVAKTAVMLKSYFSKLGFDPKRQVADRRLRNGGILVFRATDTKNRLVQIVYREADTENRAAASDAKKGDPVSAAKAAEDETDEPATIGDGKGGTKKAYILRLSYVLDPQRPDVMRIEKGAF
;
A
#
# COMPACT_ATOMS: atom_id res chain seq x y z
N MET A 1 49.71 -32.83 6.25
CA MET A 1 49.31 -34.23 5.92
C MET A 1 47.83 -34.25 5.54
N ARG A 2 47.48 -34.95 4.44
CA ARG A 2 46.15 -35.18 3.80
C ARG A 2 45.47 -33.94 3.21
N VAL A 3 45.63 -33.57 1.92
CA VAL A 3 45.39 -34.20 0.58
C VAL A 3 43.91 -34.22 0.16
N LYS A 4 43.61 -33.45 -0.90
CA LYS A 4 42.34 -33.31 -1.67
C LYS A 4 42.15 -34.47 -2.68
N PRO A 5 40.97 -34.55 -3.33
CA PRO A 5 40.93 -34.38 -4.79
C PRO A 5 39.79 -33.40 -5.20
N GLN A 6 40.03 -32.38 -6.03
CA GLN A 6 40.14 -32.35 -7.51
C GLN A 6 38.84 -32.72 -8.26
N PHE A 7 38.25 -31.71 -8.91
CA PHE A 7 37.51 -31.86 -10.16
C PHE A 7 38.09 -30.88 -11.21
N ILE A 8 38.66 -31.48 -12.25
CA ILE A 8 38.98 -30.96 -13.58
C ILE A 8 37.61 -30.83 -14.28
N GLY A 9 37.17 -29.71 -14.88
CA GLY A 9 37.78 -28.96 -15.97
C GLY A 9 37.19 -29.44 -17.30
N LEU A 10 36.45 -28.59 -18.02
CA LEU A 10 36.45 -28.62 -19.49
C LEU A 10 35.96 -27.29 -20.06
N ALA A 11 36.83 -26.68 -20.87
CA ALA A 11 36.54 -25.60 -21.80
C ALA A 11 35.89 -26.16 -23.07
N GLY A 12 35.19 -25.32 -23.84
CA GLY A 12 34.68 -25.72 -25.16
C GLY A 12 33.87 -24.64 -25.87
N LEU A 13 34.57 -23.77 -26.59
CA LEU A 13 34.08 -22.82 -27.58
C LEU A 13 33.63 -23.59 -28.85
N MET A 14 32.50 -23.26 -29.49
CA MET A 14 32.24 -23.58 -30.90
C MET A 14 31.17 -22.65 -31.51
N ALA A 15 31.34 -22.42 -32.81
CA ALA A 15 30.78 -21.35 -33.62
C ALA A 15 29.66 -21.80 -34.60
N VAL A 16 28.83 -20.84 -35.03
CA VAL A 16 28.23 -20.55 -36.37
C VAL A 16 27.81 -21.71 -37.31
N MET A 17 26.55 -21.70 -37.79
CA MET A 17 26.09 -21.66 -39.21
C MET A 17 24.55 -21.83 -39.29
N VAL A 18 23.74 -20.87 -39.76
CA VAL A 18 23.23 -20.52 -41.12
C VAL A 18 22.55 -21.67 -41.92
N ILE A 19 21.40 -21.30 -42.53
CA ILE A 19 20.72 -21.78 -43.76
C ILE A 19 19.54 -22.75 -43.57
N GLY A 20 18.38 -22.37 -44.12
CA GLY A 20 17.30 -23.31 -44.46
C GLY A 20 15.97 -22.65 -44.81
N ALA A 21 15.83 -22.16 -46.05
CA ALA A 21 14.55 -21.81 -46.67
C ALA A 21 13.97 -23.01 -47.44
N ALA A 22 12.65 -23.23 -47.38
CA ALA A 22 11.80 -23.92 -48.36
C ALA A 22 10.34 -23.87 -47.85
N ALA A 23 9.45 -23.09 -48.48
CA ALA A 23 8.65 -23.44 -49.65
C ALA A 23 7.40 -24.28 -49.31
N PHE A 24 6.23 -23.65 -49.39
CA PHE A 24 5.00 -24.32 -49.80
C PHE A 24 4.43 -23.58 -51.01
N VAL A 25 4.48 -24.29 -52.14
CA VAL A 25 3.66 -24.18 -53.35
C VAL A 25 2.18 -24.13 -52.92
N GLY A 26 1.23 -23.37 -53.46
CA GLY A 26 1.06 -22.70 -54.75
C GLY A 26 -0.37 -23.01 -55.22
N TYR A 27 -1.16 -22.03 -55.66
CA TYR A 27 -2.21 -22.21 -56.68
C TYR A 27 -2.55 -20.86 -57.35
N ASN A 28 -2.50 -20.92 -58.69
CA ASN A 28 -2.88 -19.96 -59.74
C ASN A 28 -4.31 -19.41 -59.58
N SER A 29 -4.69 -18.17 -59.88
CA SER A 29 -4.57 -17.24 -61.04
C SER A 29 -5.94 -17.06 -61.70
N ALA A 30 -6.26 -15.78 -62.00
CA ALA A 30 -7.31 -15.25 -62.89
C ALA A 30 -8.77 -15.50 -62.43
N ASP A 31 -9.68 -14.52 -62.43
CA ASP A 31 -9.93 -13.53 -63.47
C ASP A 31 -10.72 -12.32 -62.92
N ALA A 32 -10.87 -11.30 -63.77
CA ALA A 32 -11.71 -10.10 -63.64
C ALA A 32 -11.09 -8.85 -62.97
N GLN A 33 -10.37 -8.12 -63.82
CA GLN A 33 -10.22 -6.66 -63.76
C GLN A 33 -11.57 -5.93 -63.60
N LYS A 34 -11.47 -4.71 -63.04
CA LYS A 34 -12.27 -3.49 -63.35
C LYS A 34 -13.05 -2.92 -62.17
N VAL A 35 -12.35 -2.28 -61.23
CA VAL A 35 -12.69 -0.91 -60.79
C VAL A 35 -11.38 -0.20 -60.44
N SER A 36 -10.88 0.57 -61.40
CA SER A 36 -9.84 1.58 -61.21
C SER A 36 -10.43 2.77 -60.42
N ASP A 37 -9.53 3.51 -59.78
CA ASP A 37 -9.74 4.87 -59.26
C ASP A 37 -10.47 4.99 -57.93
N ARG A 38 -9.74 4.69 -56.82
CA ARG A 38 -9.82 5.44 -55.54
C ARG A 38 -8.90 5.01 -54.39
N SER A 39 -7.89 4.14 -54.60
CA SER A 39 -7.06 3.65 -53.48
C SER A 39 -5.61 4.16 -53.46
N SER A 40 -5.18 4.92 -54.46
CA SER A 40 -3.78 5.38 -54.57
C SER A 40 -3.40 6.55 -53.66
N ALA A 41 -4.29 7.00 -52.77
CA ALA A 41 -3.99 8.03 -51.76
C ALA A 41 -3.73 7.46 -50.35
N LEU A 42 -3.82 6.13 -50.15
CA LEU A 42 -3.51 5.47 -48.88
C LEU A 42 -2.19 4.68 -48.90
N ALA A 43 -1.46 4.69 -50.02
CA ALA A 43 -0.22 3.94 -50.20
C ALA A 43 1.08 4.76 -50.04
N MET A 44 1.01 5.99 -49.51
CA MET A 44 2.18 6.86 -49.29
C MET A 44 2.25 7.44 -47.86
N THR A 45 1.81 6.66 -46.86
CA THR A 45 2.18 6.89 -45.44
C THR A 45 2.58 5.58 -44.76
N ALA A 46 3.07 4.62 -45.55
CA ALA A 46 3.56 3.32 -45.07
C ALA A 46 5.09 3.25 -45.21
N ALA A 47 5.83 4.18 -44.59
CA ALA A 47 7.28 4.08 -44.44
C ALA A 47 7.82 5.10 -43.42
N SER A 48 7.46 4.97 -42.14
CA SER A 48 8.23 5.52 -41.01
C SER A 48 7.71 4.92 -39.71
N GLY A 49 8.27 3.77 -39.34
CA GLY A 49 7.97 3.07 -38.11
C GLY A 49 9.04 2.02 -37.87
N ALA A 50 10.31 2.45 -37.90
CA ALA A 50 11.41 1.65 -37.40
C ALA A 50 11.07 1.20 -35.98
N GLY A 51 11.22 -0.10 -35.71
CA GLY A 51 10.73 -0.74 -34.50
C GLY A 51 11.16 -0.02 -33.23
N GLN A 52 10.20 0.61 -32.54
CA GLN A 52 10.23 0.59 -31.10
C GLN A 52 10.06 -0.88 -30.69
N GLN A 53 11.19 -1.54 -30.40
CA GLN A 53 11.17 -2.65 -29.45
C GLN A 53 10.36 -2.16 -28.25
N ALA A 54 9.19 -2.79 -28.03
CA ALA A 54 8.39 -2.55 -26.85
C ALA A 54 9.32 -2.75 -25.65
N GLN A 55 9.69 -1.65 -24.99
CA GLN A 55 10.45 -1.71 -23.76
C GLN A 55 9.68 -2.65 -22.83
N PRO A 56 10.33 -3.69 -22.27
CA PRO A 56 9.64 -4.60 -21.37
C PRO A 56 9.00 -3.77 -20.28
N ALA A 57 7.68 -3.91 -20.15
CA ALA A 57 6.91 -3.17 -19.15
C ALA A 57 7.55 -3.44 -17.78
N THR A 58 8.17 -2.41 -17.20
CA THR A 58 8.79 -2.52 -15.88
C THR A 58 7.67 -2.70 -14.87
N THR A 59 7.46 -3.93 -14.40
CA THR A 59 6.45 -4.23 -13.39
C THR A 59 6.84 -3.61 -12.05
N ALA A 60 5.92 -2.85 -11.45
CA ALA A 60 6.10 -2.28 -10.12
C ALA A 60 6.52 -3.34 -9.10
N SER A 61 7.45 -3.00 -8.21
CA SER A 61 7.93 -3.89 -7.16
C SER A 61 7.97 -3.18 -5.82
N VAL A 62 7.49 -3.85 -4.76
CA VAL A 62 7.25 -3.25 -3.44
C VAL A 62 8.26 -3.77 -2.42
N TYR A 63 9.37 -3.06 -2.21
CA TYR A 63 10.45 -3.54 -1.36
C TYR A 63 10.39 -3.08 0.10
N GLY A 64 9.58 -2.07 0.42
CA GLY A 64 9.52 -1.47 1.73
C GLY A 64 9.14 0.00 1.63
N PHE A 65 9.76 0.85 2.44
CA PHE A 65 9.52 2.29 2.43
C PHE A 65 10.81 3.09 2.56
N ARG A 66 11.11 3.88 1.51
CA ARG A 66 12.35 4.66 1.38
C ARG A 66 13.57 3.76 1.56
N SER A 67 14.47 4.06 2.50
CA SER A 67 15.69 3.26 2.73
C SER A 67 15.47 2.03 3.61
N ALA A 68 14.27 1.79 4.14
CA ALA A 68 13.96 0.62 4.95
C ALA A 68 13.24 -0.44 4.10
N GLU A 69 13.85 -1.61 3.96
CA GLU A 69 13.36 -2.72 3.15
C GLU A 69 12.78 -3.85 4.01
N PHE A 70 11.88 -4.63 3.42
CA PHE A 70 11.34 -5.80 4.10
C PHE A 70 12.45 -6.80 4.43
N GLY A 71 12.43 -7.29 5.66
CA GLY A 71 13.48 -8.16 6.22
C GLY A 71 14.55 -7.41 7.02
N ASP A 72 14.64 -6.08 6.91
CA ASP A 72 15.58 -5.28 7.72
C ASP A 72 15.33 -5.47 9.21
N ASP A 73 16.40 -5.65 9.98
CA ASP A 73 16.32 -5.72 11.45
C ASP A 73 16.08 -4.34 12.09
N GLU A 74 15.81 -4.32 13.40
CA GLU A 74 15.53 -3.08 14.12
C GLU A 74 16.65 -2.02 13.96
N LYS A 75 17.92 -2.45 13.91
CA LYS A 75 19.09 -1.56 13.80
C LYS A 75 19.14 -0.92 12.41
N ALA A 76 18.94 -1.72 11.36
CA ALA A 76 18.86 -1.24 9.98
C ALA A 76 17.71 -0.26 9.79
N ILE A 77 16.53 -0.54 10.35
CA ILE A 77 15.38 0.38 10.31
C ILE A 77 15.71 1.71 11.01
N ARG A 78 16.35 1.69 12.20
CA ARG A 78 16.78 2.91 12.89
C ARG A 78 17.79 3.72 12.08
N ALA A 79 18.72 3.06 11.39
CA ALA A 79 19.66 3.71 10.50
C ALA A 79 18.95 4.36 9.30
N ALA A 80 17.98 3.65 8.69
CA ALA A 80 17.15 4.18 7.61
C ALA A 80 16.34 5.40 8.07
N ILE A 81 15.74 5.37 9.27
CA ILE A 81 15.01 6.52 9.84
C ILE A 81 15.93 7.74 9.98
N LYS A 82 17.13 7.55 10.52
CA LYS A 82 18.11 8.65 10.67
C LYS A 82 18.51 9.21 9.30
N LYS A 83 18.76 8.34 8.32
CA LYS A 83 19.14 8.72 6.95
C LYS A 83 18.03 9.49 6.23
N ASP A 84 16.79 8.99 6.31
CA ASP A 84 15.67 9.49 5.51
C ASP A 84 14.99 10.72 6.12
N PHE A 85 15.08 10.89 7.45
CA PHE A 85 14.34 11.93 8.18
C PHE A 85 15.19 12.77 9.13
N GLY A 86 16.46 12.42 9.35
CA GLY A 86 17.30 13.10 10.34
C GLY A 86 16.82 12.90 11.78
N ILE A 87 15.99 11.89 12.04
CA ILE A 87 15.41 11.63 13.37
C ILE A 87 16.36 10.77 14.20
N GLY A 88 16.75 11.28 15.37
CA GLY A 88 17.57 10.57 16.36
C GLY A 88 16.81 9.44 17.06
N GLN A 89 17.55 8.49 17.63
CA GLN A 89 16.97 7.29 18.26
C GLN A 89 16.04 7.61 19.44
N ASP A 90 16.31 8.72 20.13
CA ASP A 90 15.54 9.28 21.25
C ASP A 90 14.11 9.70 20.86
N LYS A 91 13.91 10.09 19.60
CA LYS A 91 12.61 10.49 19.05
C LYS A 91 11.83 9.33 18.41
N ILE A 92 12.41 8.13 18.39
CA ILE A 92 11.76 6.92 17.87
C ILE A 92 11.01 6.25 19.03
N LEU A 93 9.68 6.28 18.96
CA LEU A 93 8.84 5.60 19.92
C LEU A 93 8.79 4.11 19.63
N VAL A 94 9.20 3.29 20.59
CA VAL A 94 9.06 1.82 20.50
C VAL A 94 7.71 1.40 21.09
N ARG A 95 7.01 0.50 20.40
CA ARG A 95 5.75 -0.08 20.86
C ARG A 95 5.74 -1.58 20.64
N ASP A 96 5.60 -2.34 21.71
CA ASP A 96 5.41 -3.78 21.64
C ASP A 96 3.92 -4.10 21.62
N ASN A 97 3.50 -4.98 20.71
CA ASN A 97 2.16 -5.53 20.68
C ASN A 97 2.21 -6.97 21.19
N LEU A 98 1.92 -7.15 22.48
CA LEU A 98 1.99 -8.44 23.14
C LEU A 98 1.02 -9.48 22.55
N ALA A 99 -0.13 -9.04 22.01
CA ALA A 99 -1.10 -9.94 21.40
C ALA A 99 -0.57 -10.55 20.08
N THR A 100 0.20 -9.79 19.31
CA THR A 100 0.77 -10.26 18.04
C THR A 100 2.25 -10.62 18.12
N GLY A 101 2.91 -10.38 19.26
CA GLY A 101 4.36 -10.53 19.41
C GLY A 101 5.21 -9.60 18.53
N THR A 102 4.60 -8.58 17.92
CA THR A 102 5.31 -7.67 17.00
C THR A 102 5.81 -6.43 17.73
N ARG A 103 6.86 -5.82 17.18
CA ARG A 103 7.39 -4.54 17.66
C ARG A 103 7.21 -3.47 16.58
N ALA A 104 6.86 -2.26 16.97
CA ALA A 104 6.79 -1.13 16.07
C ALA A 104 7.77 -0.03 16.47
N LEU A 105 8.53 0.48 15.50
CA LEU A 105 9.26 1.74 15.59
C LEU A 105 8.40 2.84 14.99
N VAL A 106 8.03 3.83 15.79
CA VAL A 106 7.08 4.87 15.42
C VAL A 106 7.75 6.23 15.45
N ILE A 107 7.65 6.95 14.33
CA ILE A 107 8.13 8.33 14.19
C ILE A 107 7.00 9.25 13.73
N ARG A 108 7.16 10.53 14.03
CA ARG A 108 6.34 11.61 13.49
C ARG A 108 7.22 12.51 12.62
N THR A 109 6.69 12.94 11.49
CA THR A 109 7.32 13.94 10.62
C THR A 109 6.27 14.95 10.16
N GLU A 110 6.64 16.22 10.08
CA GLU A 110 5.69 17.28 9.73
C GLU A 110 5.44 17.38 8.22
N ASN A 111 6.39 16.93 7.39
CA ASN A 111 6.31 17.07 5.94
C ASN A 111 6.89 15.83 5.26
N LEU A 112 6.17 14.71 5.33
CA LEU A 112 6.59 13.49 4.64
C LEU A 112 6.56 13.66 3.11
N LEU A 113 5.55 14.37 2.64
CA LEU A 113 5.34 14.80 1.26
C LEU A 113 4.91 16.27 1.28
N PRO A 114 5.26 17.07 0.24
CA PRO A 114 4.86 18.47 0.15
C PRO A 114 3.35 18.64 0.35
N ASP A 115 2.96 19.63 1.16
CA ASP A 115 1.56 20.03 1.42
C ASP A 115 0.63 18.96 2.01
N THR A 116 1.16 17.83 2.50
CA THR A 116 0.34 16.76 3.10
C THR A 116 0.13 16.89 4.61
N GLY A 117 0.89 17.78 5.26
CA GLY A 117 0.92 17.95 6.70
C GLY A 117 1.53 16.76 7.44
N ALA A 118 1.36 16.77 8.77
CA ALA A 118 2.01 15.80 9.64
C ALA A 118 1.60 14.35 9.34
N ALA A 119 2.60 13.48 9.32
CA ALA A 119 2.46 12.05 9.16
C ALA A 119 3.05 11.30 10.36
N ARG A 120 2.43 10.18 10.72
CA ARG A 120 3.01 9.19 11.64
C ARG A 120 3.37 7.95 10.83
N ILE A 121 4.60 7.50 10.96
CA ILE A 121 5.12 6.30 10.29
C ILE A 121 5.38 5.25 11.36
N GLY A 122 4.86 4.05 11.18
CA GLY A 122 5.13 2.89 12.03
C GLY A 122 5.75 1.77 11.20
N TYR A 123 6.98 1.41 11.54
CA TYR A 123 7.71 0.26 10.99
C TYR A 123 7.46 -0.94 11.89
N ILE A 124 6.78 -1.96 11.38
CA ILE A 124 6.34 -3.13 12.15
C ILE A 124 7.27 -4.30 11.85
N ILE A 125 7.92 -4.77 12.90
CA ILE A 125 8.87 -5.87 12.92
C ILE A 125 8.11 -7.14 13.28
N GLY A 126 8.29 -8.17 12.45
CA GLY A 126 7.61 -9.45 12.58
C GLY A 126 8.02 -10.23 13.82
N TYR A 127 7.11 -11.06 14.34
CA TYR A 127 7.34 -11.84 15.55
C TYR A 127 8.44 -12.90 15.34
N LYS A 128 8.35 -13.71 14.28
CA LYS A 128 9.29 -14.82 14.03
C LYS A 128 10.52 -14.35 13.26
N SER A 129 10.34 -13.56 12.21
CA SER A 129 11.44 -13.11 11.34
C SER A 129 12.37 -12.10 12.02
N LYS A 130 11.85 -11.33 13.01
CA LYS A 130 12.54 -10.18 13.59
C LYS A 130 12.95 -9.09 12.57
N GLY A 131 12.39 -9.15 11.36
CA GLY A 131 12.62 -8.19 10.28
C GLY A 131 11.40 -7.32 10.00
N LEU A 132 11.59 -6.26 9.21
CA LEU A 132 10.50 -5.39 8.76
C LEU A 132 9.51 -6.19 7.91
N THR A 133 8.24 -6.18 8.31
CA THR A 133 7.17 -6.91 7.60
C THR A 133 6.06 -6.00 7.12
N GLN A 134 5.90 -4.84 7.76
CA GLN A 134 4.89 -3.87 7.39
C GLN A 134 5.31 -2.45 7.72
N VAL A 135 4.92 -1.50 6.88
CA VAL A 135 5.02 -0.07 7.18
C VAL A 135 3.63 0.53 7.07
N ASN A 136 3.22 1.27 8.10
CA ASN A 136 1.98 2.04 8.10
C ASN A 136 2.29 3.52 8.20
N ILE A 137 1.74 4.31 7.30
CA ILE A 137 1.84 5.77 7.29
C ILE A 137 0.44 6.32 7.43
N ILE A 138 0.25 7.19 8.42
CA ILE A 138 -1.05 7.76 8.76
C ILE A 138 -0.95 9.27 8.66
N TRP A 139 -1.93 9.88 7.98
CA TRP A 139 -2.21 11.31 8.01
C TRP A 139 -3.59 11.57 8.60
N GLY A 140 -3.80 12.80 9.03
CA GLY A 140 -5.10 13.29 9.51
C GLY A 140 -5.17 13.42 11.04
N THR A 141 -6.41 13.44 11.53
CA THR A 141 -6.78 13.69 12.94
C THR A 141 -6.02 12.86 13.98
N PRO A 142 -5.72 11.57 13.75
CA PRO A 142 -4.93 10.78 14.69
C PRO A 142 -3.48 11.26 14.87
N VAL A 143 -2.98 12.10 13.97
CA VAL A 143 -1.64 12.70 14.02
C VAL A 143 -1.74 14.16 14.40
N SER A 144 -2.64 14.93 13.81
CA SER A 144 -2.85 16.34 14.11
C SER A 144 -4.33 16.65 14.28
N ALA A 145 -4.74 17.15 15.45
CA ALA A 145 -6.14 17.51 15.72
C ALA A 145 -6.66 18.61 14.78
N GLN A 146 -5.76 19.42 14.22
CA GLN A 146 -6.03 20.50 13.29
C GLN A 146 -6.06 20.05 11.82
N ALA A 147 -5.90 18.74 11.55
CA ALA A 147 -5.90 18.23 10.19
C ALA A 147 -7.25 18.49 9.48
N LYS A 148 -7.18 19.05 8.28
CA LYS A 148 -8.36 19.41 7.47
C LYS A 148 -8.73 18.27 6.54
N GLY A 149 -10.02 17.90 6.48
CA GLY A 149 -10.50 16.81 5.63
C GLY A 149 -10.13 16.95 4.15
N MET A 150 -10.27 18.16 3.60
CA MET A 150 -9.90 18.46 2.21
C MET A 150 -8.42 18.18 1.91
N GLN A 151 -7.51 18.53 2.83
CA GLN A 151 -6.07 18.27 2.67
C GLN A 151 -5.76 16.77 2.69
N VAL A 152 -6.39 16.04 3.61
CA VAL A 152 -6.24 14.58 3.72
C VAL A 152 -6.79 13.88 2.47
N ALA A 153 -7.93 14.32 1.95
CA ALA A 153 -8.52 13.80 0.71
C ALA A 153 -7.64 14.11 -0.51
N LYS A 154 -7.10 15.33 -0.64
CA LYS A 154 -6.14 15.70 -1.70
C LYS A 154 -4.90 14.80 -1.67
N THR A 155 -4.39 14.53 -0.47
CA THR A 155 -3.26 13.59 -0.28
C THR A 155 -3.61 12.18 -0.78
N ALA A 156 -4.83 11.70 -0.51
CA ALA A 156 -5.29 10.40 -0.98
C ALA A 156 -5.31 10.31 -2.53
N VAL A 157 -5.85 11.34 -3.19
CA VAL A 157 -5.91 11.42 -4.66
C VAL A 157 -4.51 11.49 -5.27
N MET A 158 -3.62 12.29 -4.68
CA MET A 158 -2.22 12.39 -5.11
C MET A 158 -1.50 11.03 -5.02
N LEU A 159 -1.62 10.34 -3.89
CA LEU A 159 -1.03 9.02 -3.70
C LEU A 159 -1.58 8.00 -4.70
N LYS A 160 -2.90 7.99 -4.90
CA LYS A 160 -3.53 7.14 -5.94
C LYS A 160 -2.90 7.38 -7.30
N SER A 161 -2.84 8.65 -7.73
CA SER A 161 -2.27 9.03 -9.02
C SER A 161 -0.81 8.57 -9.17
N TYR A 162 -0.02 8.70 -8.10
CA TYR A 162 1.36 8.21 -8.07
C TYR A 162 1.42 6.68 -8.25
N PHE A 163 0.72 5.90 -7.43
CA PHE A 163 0.80 4.44 -7.49
C PHE A 163 0.20 3.85 -8.77
N SER A 164 -0.85 4.46 -9.34
CA SER A 164 -1.42 4.03 -10.61
C SER A 164 -0.42 4.14 -11.78
N LYS A 165 0.61 5.00 -11.67
CA LYS A 165 1.64 5.18 -12.70
C LYS A 165 2.82 4.23 -12.57
N LEU A 166 2.93 3.45 -11.49
CA LEU A 166 4.10 2.60 -11.23
C LEU A 166 4.13 1.29 -12.05
N GLY A 167 3.08 0.98 -12.80
CA GLY A 167 3.06 -0.22 -13.66
C GLY A 167 2.79 -1.53 -12.91
N PHE A 168 1.91 -1.51 -11.89
CA PHE A 168 1.37 -2.75 -11.33
C PHE A 168 0.50 -3.47 -12.37
N ASP A 169 0.39 -4.80 -12.30
CA ASP A 169 -0.56 -5.56 -13.12
C ASP A 169 -2.00 -5.11 -12.84
N PRO A 170 -2.77 -4.63 -13.86
CA PRO A 170 -4.15 -4.19 -13.68
C PRO A 170 -5.07 -5.24 -13.04
N LYS A 171 -4.83 -6.54 -13.26
CA LYS A 171 -5.61 -7.62 -12.64
C LYS A 171 -5.37 -7.76 -11.13
N ARG A 172 -4.25 -7.21 -10.67
CA ARG A 172 -3.81 -7.21 -9.27
C ARG A 172 -4.03 -5.85 -8.61
N GLN A 173 -4.74 -4.94 -9.28
CA GLN A 173 -5.10 -3.62 -8.79
C GLN A 173 -6.60 -3.52 -8.48
N VAL A 174 -6.94 -2.75 -7.45
CA VAL A 174 -8.31 -2.38 -7.09
C VAL A 174 -8.29 -0.94 -6.60
N ALA A 175 -9.21 -0.09 -7.06
CA ALA A 175 -9.32 1.31 -6.64
C ALA A 175 -10.78 1.72 -6.44
N ASP A 176 -10.99 2.86 -5.78
CA ASP A 176 -12.27 3.56 -5.60
C ASP A 176 -13.42 2.72 -5.04
N ARG A 177 -13.12 1.74 -4.19
CA ARG A 177 -14.13 0.85 -3.63
C ARG A 177 -14.56 1.31 -2.26
N ARG A 178 -15.86 1.54 -2.07
CA ARG A 178 -16.42 1.76 -0.73
C ARG A 178 -16.33 0.47 0.10
N LEU A 179 -15.85 0.61 1.32
CA LEU A 179 -15.71 -0.46 2.30
C LEU A 179 -16.98 -0.53 3.15
N ARG A 180 -17.26 -1.72 3.70
CA ARG A 180 -18.43 -1.96 4.59
C ARG A 180 -18.46 -1.04 5.82
N ASN A 181 -17.31 -0.57 6.28
CA ASN A 181 -17.17 0.32 7.42
C ASN A 181 -17.18 1.82 7.03
N GLY A 182 -17.77 2.16 5.88
CA GLY A 182 -17.89 3.55 5.41
C GLY A 182 -16.60 4.15 4.83
N GLY A 183 -15.45 3.49 4.99
CA GLY A 183 -14.20 3.91 4.38
C GLY A 183 -14.16 3.74 2.86
N ILE A 184 -13.14 4.31 2.22
CA ILE A 184 -12.86 4.17 0.80
C ILE A 184 -11.50 3.49 0.65
N LEU A 185 -11.48 2.35 -0.05
CA LEU A 185 -10.26 1.77 -0.60
C LEU A 185 -9.87 2.60 -1.81
N VAL A 186 -9.00 3.57 -1.59
CA VAL A 186 -8.56 4.52 -2.61
C VAL A 186 -7.71 3.82 -3.66
N PHE A 187 -6.81 2.94 -3.22
CA PHE A 187 -5.96 2.15 -4.09
C PHE A 187 -5.47 0.90 -3.37
N ARG A 188 -5.29 -0.18 -4.11
CA ARG A 188 -4.66 -1.41 -3.66
C ARG A 188 -3.99 -2.09 -4.84
N ALA A 189 -2.75 -2.52 -4.67
CA ALA A 189 -2.05 -3.33 -5.66
C ALA A 189 -1.12 -4.34 -4.99
N THR A 190 -0.88 -5.46 -5.64
CA THR A 190 0.19 -6.38 -5.28
C THR A 190 1.18 -6.55 -6.42
N ASP A 191 2.47 -6.62 -6.08
CA ASP A 191 3.51 -6.96 -7.04
C ASP A 191 3.56 -8.47 -7.35
N THR A 192 4.51 -8.89 -8.19
CA THR A 192 4.72 -10.29 -8.58
C THR A 192 5.10 -11.21 -7.42
N LYS A 193 5.61 -10.66 -6.31
CA LYS A 193 5.93 -11.38 -5.08
C LYS A 193 4.78 -11.37 -4.05
N ASN A 194 3.59 -10.92 -4.45
CA ASN A 194 2.41 -10.76 -3.59
C ASN A 194 2.56 -9.70 -2.47
N ARG A 195 3.58 -8.84 -2.55
CA ARG A 195 3.78 -7.74 -1.60
C ARG A 195 2.77 -6.62 -1.91
N LEU A 196 2.18 -6.04 -0.88
CA LEU A 196 1.01 -5.18 -0.97
C LEU A 196 1.35 -3.71 -0.75
N VAL A 197 0.75 -2.85 -1.59
CA VAL A 197 0.53 -1.43 -1.29
C VAL A 197 -0.97 -1.18 -1.19
N GLN A 198 -1.40 -0.49 -0.15
CA GLN A 198 -2.81 -0.19 0.06
C GLN A 198 -3.02 1.21 0.65
N ILE A 199 -3.99 1.94 0.11
CA ILE A 199 -4.42 3.26 0.57
C ILE A 199 -5.89 3.16 0.97
N VAL A 200 -6.18 3.53 2.21
CA VAL A 200 -7.54 3.61 2.74
C VAL A 200 -7.77 4.99 3.33
N TYR A 201 -8.83 5.66 2.87
CA TYR A 201 -9.33 6.91 3.44
C TYR A 201 -10.59 6.62 4.25
N ARG A 202 -10.75 7.27 5.41
CA ARG A 202 -11.94 7.14 6.25
C ARG A 202 -12.30 8.47 6.89
N GLU A 203 -13.59 8.65 7.06
CA GLU A 203 -14.19 9.63 7.95
C GLU A 203 -14.78 8.88 9.14
N ALA A 204 -14.64 9.44 10.33
CA ALA A 204 -15.24 8.90 11.55
C ALA A 204 -15.78 10.04 12.38
N ASP A 205 -16.96 9.90 12.95
CA ASP A 205 -17.52 10.89 13.87
C ASP A 205 -16.78 10.82 15.20
N THR A 206 -16.29 11.95 15.73
CA THR A 206 -15.44 11.93 16.94
C THR A 206 -16.22 11.69 18.23
N GLU A 207 -17.54 11.94 18.25
CA GLU A 207 -18.38 11.73 19.44
C GLU A 207 -18.52 10.25 19.82
N ASN A 208 -18.64 9.35 18.83
CA ASN A 208 -18.71 7.91 19.08
C ASN A 208 -17.39 7.27 19.53
N ARG A 209 -16.26 7.99 19.48
CA ARG A 209 -14.95 7.46 19.91
C ARG A 209 -14.67 7.71 21.39
N ALA A 210 -15.11 8.86 21.92
CA ALA A 210 -14.95 9.17 23.34
C ALA A 210 -15.74 8.17 24.21
N ALA A 211 -16.98 7.85 23.81
CA ALA A 211 -17.80 6.84 24.48
C ALA A 211 -17.18 5.43 24.49
N ALA A 212 -16.36 5.08 23.49
CA ALA A 212 -15.69 3.78 23.41
C ALA A 212 -14.35 3.71 24.18
N SER A 213 -13.73 4.84 24.50
CA SER A 213 -12.51 4.88 25.34
C SER A 213 -12.81 4.98 26.83
N ASP A 214 -13.95 5.56 27.21
CA ASP A 214 -14.34 5.73 28.61
C ASP A 214 -15.09 4.51 29.19
N ALA A 215 -15.61 3.62 28.33
CA ALA A 215 -16.31 2.40 28.75
C ALA A 215 -15.39 1.24 29.23
N LYS A 216 -14.08 1.47 29.41
CA LYS A 216 -13.14 0.44 29.90
C LYS A 216 -12.47 0.77 31.24
N LYS A 217 -13.11 1.61 32.05
CA LYS A 217 -12.74 1.84 33.45
C LYS A 217 -14.00 1.90 34.33
N GLY A 218 -14.47 0.72 34.74
CA GLY A 218 -15.57 0.59 35.68
C GLY A 218 -15.79 -0.89 36.02
N ASP A 219 -15.25 -1.32 37.15
CA ASP A 219 -15.63 -2.59 37.77
C ASP A 219 -17.14 -2.57 38.11
N PRO A 220 -17.85 -3.71 38.00
CA PRO A 220 -19.31 -3.75 38.13
C PRO A 220 -19.72 -4.16 39.55
N VAL A 221 -20.02 -3.22 40.46
CA VAL A 221 -20.79 -3.51 41.67
C VAL A 221 -21.62 -2.29 42.10
N SER A 222 -22.85 -2.56 42.54
CA SER A 222 -23.90 -1.69 43.10
C SER A 222 -24.78 -0.99 42.06
N ALA A 223 -25.89 -1.59 41.63
CA ALA A 223 -27.16 -1.78 42.35
C ALA A 223 -28.04 -0.51 42.37
N ALA A 224 -29.16 -0.66 41.66
CA ALA A 224 -30.47 -0.02 41.76
C ALA A 224 -30.72 0.97 42.92
N LYS A 225 -31.33 2.13 42.61
CA LYS A 225 -32.69 2.49 43.06
C LYS A 225 -33.23 3.78 42.41
N ALA A 226 -34.55 3.77 42.19
CA ALA A 226 -35.51 4.88 42.23
C ALA A 226 -35.72 5.77 40.97
N ALA A 227 -36.84 5.49 40.30
CA ALA A 227 -37.83 6.47 39.83
C ALA A 227 -38.43 7.21 41.05
N GLU A 228 -39.09 8.37 41.03
CA GLU A 228 -39.91 9.15 40.09
C GLU A 228 -39.79 10.63 40.54
N ASP A 229 -39.93 11.62 39.65
CA ASP A 229 -40.77 12.81 39.89
C ASP A 229 -40.91 13.63 38.59
N GLU A 230 -42.12 14.09 38.34
CA GLU A 230 -42.63 14.77 37.16
C GLU A 230 -42.83 16.25 37.53
N THR A 231 -42.27 17.20 36.77
CA THR A 231 -42.82 18.56 36.69
C THR A 231 -42.32 19.29 35.46
N ASP A 232 -43.30 19.83 34.73
CA ASP A 232 -43.21 20.72 33.57
C ASP A 232 -42.30 21.95 33.78
N GLU A 233 -41.47 22.28 32.78
CA GLU A 233 -41.60 23.52 32.00
C GLU A 233 -40.69 23.50 30.74
N PRO A 234 -41.13 24.08 29.60
CA PRO A 234 -40.45 23.96 28.31
C PRO A 234 -39.37 25.02 28.13
N ALA A 235 -38.11 24.64 28.34
CA ALA A 235 -36.97 25.48 27.98
C ALA A 235 -36.66 25.39 26.47
N THR A 236 -37.12 26.42 25.74
CA THR A 236 -36.44 27.07 24.60
C THR A 236 -35.70 26.20 23.58
N ILE A 237 -36.25 26.16 22.36
CA ILE A 237 -35.53 25.77 21.13
C ILE A 237 -34.39 26.76 20.91
N GLY A 238 -33.19 26.39 21.37
CA GLY A 238 -31.95 27.06 21.04
C GLY A 238 -31.41 26.50 19.72
N ASP A 239 -31.31 27.39 18.74
CA ASP A 239 -30.83 27.12 17.38
C ASP A 239 -29.52 26.31 17.34
N GLY A 240 -29.52 25.33 16.44
CA GLY A 240 -28.48 24.33 16.29
C GLY A 240 -27.10 24.91 15.93
N LYS A 241 -26.10 24.46 16.69
CA LYS A 241 -24.70 24.41 16.24
C LYS A 241 -23.94 23.19 16.80
N GLY A 242 -24.61 22.04 16.83
CA GLY A 242 -23.98 20.74 17.08
C GLY A 242 -23.38 20.16 15.80
N GLY A 243 -22.38 20.83 15.21
CA GLY A 243 -21.65 20.25 14.10
C GLY A 243 -20.78 19.10 14.61
N THR A 244 -21.20 17.85 14.41
CA THR A 244 -20.40 16.68 14.78
C THR A 244 -19.00 16.81 14.19
N LYS A 245 -17.99 16.91 15.07
CA LYS A 245 -16.59 16.99 14.63
C LYS A 245 -16.24 15.69 13.92
N LYS A 246 -15.83 15.79 12.65
CA LYS A 246 -15.39 14.66 11.86
C LYS A 246 -13.88 14.46 12.00
N ALA A 247 -13.47 13.22 12.23
CA ALA A 247 -12.10 12.77 12.11
C ALA A 247 -11.85 12.22 10.70
N TYR A 248 -10.83 12.74 10.06
CA TYR A 248 -10.30 12.30 8.78
C TYR A 248 -9.06 11.44 9.02
N ILE A 249 -9.00 10.27 8.38
CA ILE A 249 -7.89 9.33 8.51
C ILE A 249 -7.52 8.82 7.13
N LEU A 250 -6.27 9.04 6.73
CA LEU A 250 -5.68 8.41 5.56
C LEU A 250 -4.58 7.48 6.02
N ARG A 251 -4.64 6.23 5.57
CA ARG A 251 -3.61 5.23 5.85
C ARG A 251 -3.04 4.68 4.54
N LEU A 252 -1.73 4.80 4.37
CA LEU A 252 -0.94 4.07 3.40
C LEU A 252 -0.24 2.90 4.10
N SER A 253 -0.35 1.71 3.55
CA SER A 253 0.24 0.49 4.09
C SER A 253 1.09 -0.21 3.03
N TYR A 254 2.30 -0.59 3.42
CA TYR A 254 3.17 -1.52 2.69
C TYR A 254 3.24 -2.81 3.49
N VAL A 255 2.96 -3.97 2.90
CA VAL A 255 2.95 -5.26 3.62
C VAL A 255 3.72 -6.31 2.81
N LEU A 256 4.65 -7.00 3.47
CA LEU A 256 5.48 -8.06 2.88
C LEU A 256 4.62 -9.24 2.43
N ASP A 257 3.85 -9.83 3.34
CA ASP A 257 2.95 -10.94 3.03
C ASP A 257 1.61 -10.73 3.71
N PRO A 258 0.59 -10.22 3.00
CA PRO A 258 -0.73 -10.00 3.59
C PRO A 258 -1.50 -11.31 3.84
N GLN A 259 -1.11 -12.44 3.22
CA GLN A 259 -1.78 -13.72 3.40
C GLN A 259 -1.20 -14.49 4.60
N ARG A 260 0.10 -14.33 4.86
CA ARG A 260 0.81 -14.94 5.97
C ARG A 260 1.53 -13.88 6.81
N PRO A 261 0.77 -13.04 7.55
CA PRO A 261 1.37 -12.05 8.43
C PRO A 261 2.26 -12.73 9.48
N ASP A 262 3.45 -12.18 9.69
CA ASP A 262 4.39 -12.66 10.70
C ASP A 262 4.03 -12.13 12.10
N VAL A 263 2.91 -12.65 12.60
CA VAL A 263 2.38 -12.39 13.94
C VAL A 263 2.27 -13.70 14.70
N MET A 264 2.35 -13.62 16.01
CA MET A 264 1.99 -14.72 16.90
C MET A 264 0.53 -15.13 16.62
N ARG A 265 0.31 -16.42 16.45
CA ARG A 265 -1.01 -17.03 16.31
C ARG A 265 -1.15 -18.07 17.41
N ILE A 266 -2.27 -18.02 18.11
CA ILE A 266 -2.67 -19.09 19.02
C ILE A 266 -3.20 -20.22 18.14
N GLU A 267 -2.57 -21.39 18.21
CA GLU A 267 -3.05 -22.56 17.47
C GLU A 267 -4.20 -23.23 18.21
N LYS A 268 -5.11 -23.87 17.46
CA LYS A 268 -6.23 -24.60 18.04
C LYS A 268 -5.68 -25.76 18.88
N GLY A 269 -6.04 -25.82 20.16
CA GLY A 269 -5.52 -26.80 21.12
C GLY A 269 -4.32 -26.32 21.95
N ALA A 270 -3.95 -25.03 21.86
CA ALA A 270 -2.93 -24.44 22.73
C ALA A 270 -3.43 -24.16 24.17
N PHE A 271 -4.72 -24.39 24.44
CA PHE A 271 -5.37 -24.31 25.75
C PHE A 271 -6.38 -25.44 25.87
#